data_AF-A0A5N7S7W7-F1
#
_entry.id   AF-A0A5N7S7W7-F1
#
_cell.length_a   1.000
_cell.length_b   1.000
_cell.length_c   1.000
_cell.angle_alpha   90.00
_cell.angle_beta   90.00
_cell.angle_gamma   90.00
#
_symmetry.space_group_name_H-M   'P 1'
#
loop_
_entity.id
_entity.type
_entity.pdbx_description
1 polymer ?
#
loop_
_entity_poly.entity_id
_entity_poly.type
_entity_poly.pdbx_seq_one_letter_code
_entity_poly.pdbx_strand_id
1 'polypeptide(L)' 'MSGNNNPVIQSIRHMTQRFDDLGQRFDDFSRRQADGEHPDPAEFIELLKKKSVTHSALSAQFGLLQKPLKTVLNETR' A
#
# COMPACT_ATOMS: atom_id res chain seq x y z
N MET A 1 7.58 26.68 -5.85
CA MET A 1 7.13 25.43 -5.21
C MET A 1 8.30 24.47 -5.18
N SER A 2 8.99 24.34 -4.04
CA SER A 2 10.11 23.40 -3.91
C SER A 2 9.56 21.98 -3.99
N GLY A 3 9.75 21.32 -5.13
CA GLY A 3 9.44 19.91 -5.30
C GLY A 3 10.24 19.13 -4.27
N ASN A 4 9.58 18.64 -3.23
CA ASN A 4 10.21 17.80 -2.24
C ASN A 4 10.49 16.44 -2.91
N ASN A 5 11.62 16.37 -3.63
CA ASN A 5 12.11 15.21 -4.38
C ASN A 5 12.70 14.17 -3.43
N ASN A 6 12.03 13.89 -2.31
CA ASN A 6 12.45 12.81 -1.44
C ASN A 6 12.00 11.49 -2.09
N PRO A 7 12.93 10.66 -2.60
CA PRO A 7 12.59 9.44 -3.34
C PRO A 7 11.82 8.44 -2.46
N VAL A 8 12.00 8.49 -1.14
CA VAL A 8 11.27 7.63 -0.19
C VAL A 8 9.81 8.07 -0.10
N ILE A 9 9.54 9.37 -0.01
CA ILE A 9 8.18 9.92 0.04
C ILE A 9 7.44 9.67 -1.28
N GLN A 10 8.12 9.80 -2.41
CA GLN A 10 7.55 9.48 -3.72
C GLN A 10 7.23 7.98 -3.85
N SER A 11 8.13 7.11 -3.38
CA SER A 11 7.92 5.66 -3.35
C SER A 11 6.70 5.30 -2.48
N ILE A 12 6.60 5.85 -1.27
CA ILE A 12 5.44 5.64 -0.39
C ILE A 12 4.15 6.11 -1.06
N ARG A 13 4.14 7.30 -1.66
CA ARG A 13 2.95 7.82 -2.36
C ARG A 13 2.49 6.88 -3.47
N HIS A 14 3.42 6.37 -4.27
CA HIS A 14 3.11 5.42 -5.34
C HIS A 14 2.63 4.06 -4.78
N MET A 15 3.18 3.59 -3.66
CA MET A 15 2.69 2.38 -2.98
C MET A 15 1.29 2.57 -2.39
N THR A 16 1.00 3.74 -1.82
CA THR A 16 -0.34 4.10 -1.32
C THR A 16 -1.35 4.13 -2.47
N GLN A 17 -1.03 4.78 -3.59
CA GLN A 17 -1.90 4.78 -4.78
C GLN A 17 -2.20 3.36 -5.25
N ARG A 18 -1.19 2.48 -5.34
CA ARG A 18 -1.40 1.07 -5.70
C ARG A 18 -2.28 0.32 -4.68
N PHE A 19 -2.19 0.66 -3.41
CA PHE A 19 -3.02 0.05 -2.37
C PHE A 19 -4.49 0.49 -2.52
N ASP A 20 -4.72 1.77 -2.80
CA ASP A 20 -6.06 2.31 -3.04
C ASP A 20 -6.69 1.72 -4.32
N ASP A 21 -5.92 1.61 -5.40
CA ASP A 21 -6.35 0.97 -6.65
C ASP A 21 -6.74 -0.50 -6.45
N LEU A 22 -6.00 -1.23 -5.59
CA LEU A 22 -6.35 -2.61 -5.24
C LEU A 22 -7.63 -2.67 -4.40
N GLY A 23 -7.88 -1.67 -3.54
CA GLY A 23 -9.14 -1.52 -2.81
C GLY A 23 -10.33 -1.37 -3.76
N GLN A 24 -10.23 -0.49 -4.75
CA GLN A 24 -11.28 -0.30 -5.76
C GLN A 24 -11.59 -1.59 -6.52
N ARG A 25 -10.57 -2.36 -6.91
CA ARG A 25 -10.77 -3.64 -7.60
C ARG A 25 -11.47 -4.69 -6.72
N PHE A 26 -11.24 -4.66 -5.41
CA PHE A 26 -11.95 -5.51 -4.46
C PHE A 26 -13.43 -5.13 -4.35
N ASP A 27 -13.70 -3.83 -4.30
CA ASP A 27 -15.07 -3.32 -4.25
C ASP A 27 -15.80 -3.67 -5.56
N ASP A 28 -15.14 -3.53 -6.71
CA ASP A 28 -15.67 -3.93 -8.01
C ASP A 28 -15.91 -5.44 -8.11
N PHE A 29 -15.01 -6.28 -7.60
CA PHE A 29 -15.23 -7.73 -7.51
C PHE A 29 -16.47 -8.06 -6.65
N SER A 30 -16.58 -7.41 -5.48
CA SER A 30 -17.71 -7.64 -4.57
C SER A 30 -19.03 -7.15 -5.17
N ARG A 31 -19.00 -6.03 -5.90
CA ARG A 31 -20.16 -5.49 -6.61
C ARG A 31 -20.62 -6.42 -7.71
N ARG A 32 -19.70 -6.93 -8.54
CA ARG A 32 -20.00 -7.91 -9.59
C ARG A 32 -20.65 -9.18 -9.00
N GLN A 33 -20.14 -9.69 -7.88
CA GLN A 33 -20.79 -10.79 -7.16
C GLN A 33 -22.20 -10.45 -6.68
N ALA A 34 -22.40 -9.25 -6.13
CA ALA A 34 -23.71 -8.79 -5.66
C ALA A 34 -24.72 -8.58 -6.81
N ASP A 35 -24.24 -8.16 -7.98
CA ASP A 35 -25.02 -7.98 -9.21
C ASP A 35 -25.37 -9.33 -9.89
N GLY A 36 -24.93 -10.45 -9.30
CA GLY A 36 -25.22 -11.81 -9.78
C GLY A 36 -24.22 -12.33 -10.81
N GLU A 37 -23.12 -11.63 -11.06
CA GLU A 37 -22.01 -12.17 -11.83
C GLU A 37 -21.26 -13.23 -10.99
N HIS A 38 -20.61 -14.16 -11.69
CA HIS A 38 -19.72 -15.16 -11.09
C HIS A 38 -18.26 -14.85 -11.45
N PRO A 39 -17.65 -13.79 -10.89
CA PRO A 39 -16.25 -13.49 -11.14
C PRO A 39 -15.36 -14.60 -10.59
N ASP A 40 -14.22 -14.82 -11.27
CA ASP A 40 -13.33 -15.94 -11.01
C ASP A 40 -12.80 -15.91 -9.57
N PRO A 41 -13.00 -16.96 -8.76
CA PRO A 41 -12.41 -17.05 -7.42
C PRO A 41 -10.89 -16.89 -7.41
N ALA A 42 -10.19 -17.24 -8.48
CA ALA A 42 -8.75 -17.02 -8.60
C ALA A 42 -8.40 -15.52 -8.65
N GLU A 43 -9.27 -14.68 -9.23
CA GLU A 43 -9.11 -13.21 -9.25
C GLU A 43 -9.11 -12.65 -7.83
N PHE A 44 -9.99 -13.12 -6.96
CA PHE A 44 -10.05 -12.72 -5.56
C PHE A 44 -8.76 -13.08 -4.80
N ILE A 45 -8.25 -14.30 -4.98
CA ILE A 45 -7.00 -14.74 -4.34
C ILE A 45 -5.81 -13.91 -4.82
N GLU A 46 -5.75 -13.59 -6.11
CA GLU A 46 -4.70 -12.72 -6.66
C GLU A 46 -4.80 -11.28 -6.15
N LEU A 47 -6.01 -10.73 -6.04
CA LEU A 47 -6.23 -9.41 -5.42
C LEU A 47 -5.79 -9.41 -3.95
N LEU A 48 -6.11 -10.47 -3.20
CA LEU A 48 -5.72 -10.61 -1.78
C LEU A 48 -4.21 -10.66 -1.63
N LYS A 49 -3.55 -11.48 -2.45
CA LYS A 49 -2.10 -11.62 -2.45
C LYS A 49 -1.41 -10.29 -2.77
N LYS A 50 -1.89 -9.57 -3.78
CA LYS A 50 -1.37 -8.23 -4.14
C LYS A 50 -1.55 -7.24 -2.99
N LYS A 51 -2.74 -7.18 -2.38
CA LYS A 51 -3.01 -6.28 -1.24
C LYS A 51 -2.09 -6.59 -0.05
N SER A 52 -1.90 -7.86 0.28
CA SER A 52 -1.04 -8.31 1.37
C SER A 52 0.43 -7.91 1.17
N VAL A 53 0.97 -8.13 -0.04
CA VAL A 53 2.36 -7.77 -0.37
C VAL A 53 2.55 -6.26 -0.35
N THR A 54 1.63 -5.50 -0.94
CA THR A 54 1.69 -4.03 -0.95
C THR A 54 1.62 -3.46 0.46
N HIS A 55 0.74 -3.98 1.32
CA HIS A 55 0.66 -3.59 2.72
C HIS A 55 1.95 -3.89 3.50
N SER A 56 2.51 -5.09 3.30
CA SER A 56 3.77 -5.49 3.94
C SER A 56 4.93 -4.59 3.51
N ALA A 57 5.03 -4.26 2.23
CA ALA A 57 6.02 -3.34 1.71
C ALA A 57 5.84 -1.92 2.29
N LEU A 58 4.61 -1.41 2.34
CA LEU A 58 4.30 -0.10 2.93
C LEU A 58 4.73 -0.05 4.40
N SER A 59 4.37 -1.07 5.17
CA SER A 59 4.73 -1.19 6.59
C SER A 59 6.24 -1.24 6.81
N ALA A 60 6.97 -2.00 5.99
CA ALA A 60 8.43 -2.05 6.04
C ALA A 60 9.07 -0.69 5.76
N GLN A 61 8.54 0.06 4.79
CA GLN A 61 9.03 1.40 4.44
C GLN A 61 8.77 2.42 5.56
N PHE A 62 7.61 2.35 6.20
CA PHE A 62 7.34 3.13 7.41
C PHE A 62 8.30 2.78 8.56
N GLY A 63 8.57 1.49 8.78
CA GLY A 63 9.53 1.04 9.78
C GLY A 63 10.96 1.55 9.51
N LEU A 64 11.39 1.56 8.24
CA LEU A 64 12.68 2.11 7.83
C LEU A 64 12.78 3.63 8.07
N LEU A 65 11.68 4.38 7.93
CA LEU A 65 11.64 5.81 8.25
C LEU A 65 11.66 6.07 9.77
N GLN A 66 11.07 5.20 10.58
CA GLN A 66 11.05 5.36 12.03
C GLN A 66 12.42 5.11 12.69
N LYS A 67 13.21 4.18 12.16
CA LYS A 67 14.54 3.84 12.71
C LYS A 67 15.48 5.05 12.85
N PRO A 68 15.76 5.83 11.79
CA PRO A 68 16.64 6.99 11.89
C PRO A 68 16.06 8.10 12.77
N LEU A 69 14.73 8.30 12.77
CA LEU A 69 14.09 9.27 13.68
C LEU A 69 14.34 8.93 15.16
N LYS A 70 14.24 7.64 15.52
CA LYS A 70 14.54 7.18 16.88
C LYS A 70 16.02 7.31 17.23
N THR A 71 16.92 7.03 16.28
CA THR A 71 18.37 7.18 16.48
C THR A 71 18.75 8.63 16.73
N VAL A 72 18.29 9.57 15.89
CA VAL A 72 18.57 11.00 16.05
C VAL A 72 18.05 11.50 17.41
N LEU A 73 16.81 11.14 17.79
CA LEU A 73 16.23 11.55 19.07
C LEU A 73 16.98 11.00 20.30
N ASN A 74 17.62 9.83 20.19
CA ASN A 74 18.41 9.26 21.29
C ASN A 74 19.83 9.86 21.37
N GLU A 75 20.42 10.29 20.26
CA GLU A 75 21.74 10.94 20.24
C GLU A 75 21.69 12.42 20.69
N THR A 76 20.51 13.03 20.73
CA THR A 76 20.33 14.42 21.16
C THR A 76 20.12 14.55 22.68
N ARG A 77 20.40 13.51 23.47
CA ARG A 77 20.14 13.48 24.92
C ARG A 77 21.41 13.31 25.76
#